data_AF-A0A3B0YKY6-F1
#
_entry.id   AF-A0A3B0YKY6-F1
#
_cell.length_a   1.000
_cell.length_b   1.000
_cell.length_c   1.000
_cell.angle_alpha   90.00
_cell.angle_beta   90.00
_cell.angle_gamma   90.00
#
_symmetry.space_group_name_H-M   'P 1'
#
loop_
_entity.id
_entity.type
_entity.pdbx_description
1 polymer ?
#
loop_
_entity_poly.entity_id
_entity_poly.type
_entity_poly.pdbx_seq_one_letter_code
_entity_poly.pdbx_strand_id
1 'polypeptide(L)'
;MDLGQVPINVQGVGVYYRRFFDQRLDQFNLLCAEHEFQSLTESTKPGKAHRTGIYLTPVEQHGQDLHFRLLRCSTNLSGPTENFGANDRRIVDALNIEANCIFENHTALNHVLAQVYHNTPASPGQKQTKAKISAHADKTKDMPDNGIMAFCTFYDQLEKLQPIDGHGFDYGYKGKSGMTKLHFRLKKSVADSSDNPLCPEFTVTLYPNSVFFMPLSTNRCYTHEIQSSILDAALLPTRLGYVVRCSKTEAVHKDEKTYIKQDEKLVELEQATPEGMQALRSLYVEENKTQHFINYGDKFLFSMNSGDYSPPRHCMEDEFYSYRLPNEDNIFEKLMDSVKFEDVGNGRQGAVLIKTGDSSCIPIVRTTTRYNAAAQHFSAVHDRLAKRIQKSTSLSIDFNNALIETIPINIPRGGITQIKL
;
A
#
# COMPACT_ATOMS: atom_id res chain seq x y z
N MET A 1 -18.64 -8.24 12.77
CA MET A 1 -18.07 -7.12 11.99
C MET A 1 -17.95 -5.93 12.91
N ASP A 2 -16.81 -5.26 12.85
CA ASP A 2 -16.55 -4.07 13.63
C ASP A 2 -17.14 -2.81 12.94
N LEU A 3 -17.75 -1.90 13.69
CA LEU A 3 -18.37 -0.66 13.16
C LEU A 3 -17.39 0.22 12.36
N GLY A 4 -16.09 0.08 12.64
CA GLY A 4 -15.03 0.79 11.93
C GLY A 4 -14.77 0.29 10.51
N GLN A 5 -15.08 -1.00 10.26
CA GLN A 5 -14.90 -1.68 8.98
C GLN A 5 -16.14 -1.57 8.08
N VAL A 6 -17.18 -0.85 8.52
CA VAL A 6 -18.34 -0.56 7.67
C VAL A 6 -17.99 0.60 6.72
N PRO A 7 -18.12 0.43 5.39
CA PRO A 7 -17.84 1.48 4.43
C PRO A 7 -18.82 2.65 4.57
N ILE A 8 -18.29 3.87 4.46
CA ILE A 8 -19.08 5.09 4.43
C ILE A 8 -18.87 5.76 3.08
N ASN A 9 -19.96 6.03 2.37
CA ASN A 9 -19.93 6.90 1.21
C ASN A 9 -19.66 8.34 1.67
N VAL A 10 -18.59 8.95 1.15
CA VAL A 10 -18.25 10.35 1.43
C VAL A 10 -18.69 11.20 0.25
N GLN A 11 -19.85 11.84 0.37
CA GLN A 11 -20.37 12.82 -0.60
C GLN A 11 -20.44 12.32 -2.06
N GLY A 12 -20.54 11.01 -2.28
CA GLY A 12 -20.50 10.40 -3.61
C GLY A 12 -19.13 10.40 -4.29
N VAL A 13 -18.06 10.83 -3.61
CA VAL A 13 -16.72 11.03 -4.20
C VAL A 13 -15.64 10.12 -3.62
N GLY A 14 -16.00 9.21 -2.71
CA GLY A 14 -15.09 8.23 -2.16
C GLY A 14 -15.72 7.34 -1.09
N VAL A 15 -14.96 6.36 -0.63
CA VAL A 15 -15.38 5.39 0.39
C VAL A 15 -14.42 5.46 1.57
N TYR A 16 -14.95 5.61 2.78
CA TYR A 16 -14.18 5.77 4.00
C TYR A 16 -14.44 4.65 5.00
N TYR A 17 -13.38 4.07 5.54
CA TYR A 17 -13.41 3.14 6.65
C TYR A 17 -12.71 3.79 7.84
N ARG A 18 -13.47 4.02 8.92
CA ARG A 18 -12.95 4.68 10.13
C ARG A 18 -11.88 3.86 10.85
N ARG A 19 -11.90 2.54 10.65
CA ARG A 19 -10.88 1.59 11.08
C ARG A 19 -10.93 0.36 10.17
N PHE A 20 -9.99 0.29 9.24
CA PHE A 20 -9.86 -0.79 8.27
C PHE A 20 -8.86 -1.84 8.73
N PHE A 21 -7.68 -1.40 9.19
CA PHE A 21 -6.61 -2.29 9.62
C PHE A 21 -6.77 -2.75 11.07
N ASP A 22 -6.19 -3.91 11.39
CA ASP A 22 -6.20 -4.50 12.73
C ASP A 22 -5.44 -3.64 13.73
N GLN A 23 -6.11 -3.18 14.78
CA GLN A 23 -5.53 -2.36 15.85
C GLN A 23 -4.49 -3.09 16.72
N ARG A 24 -4.45 -4.42 16.65
CA ARG A 24 -3.43 -5.20 17.39
C ARG A 24 -2.05 -5.11 16.73
N LEU A 25 -1.97 -4.64 15.49
CA LEU A 25 -0.72 -4.44 14.77
C LEU A 25 -0.34 -2.97 14.84
N ASP A 26 0.87 -2.72 15.34
CA ASP A 26 1.46 -1.38 15.33
C ASP A 26 2.06 -1.10 13.95
N GLN A 27 1.19 -0.75 13.00
CA GLN A 27 1.58 -0.51 11.61
C GLN A 27 2.62 0.60 11.47
N PHE A 28 2.57 1.63 12.35
CA PHE A 28 3.54 2.70 12.32
C PHE A 28 4.95 2.15 12.57
N ASN A 29 5.13 1.46 13.71
CA ASN A 29 6.45 0.99 14.11
C ASN A 29 6.94 -0.18 13.25
N LEU A 30 6.03 -1.02 12.73
CA LEU A 30 6.38 -2.05 11.76
C LEU A 30 6.95 -1.45 10.48
N LEU A 31 6.28 -0.47 9.88
CA LEU A 31 6.76 0.18 8.65
C LEU A 31 8.04 0.99 8.86
N CYS A 32 8.18 1.66 10.01
CA CYS A 32 9.41 2.38 10.35
C CYS A 32 10.59 1.45 10.70
N ALA A 33 10.33 0.17 11.01
CA ALA A 33 11.38 -0.84 11.19
C ALA A 33 11.80 -1.48 9.86
N GLU A 34 10.90 -1.58 8.88
CA GLU A 34 11.20 -2.10 7.54
C GLU A 34 11.93 -1.08 6.67
N HIS A 35 11.65 0.22 6.82
CA HIS A 35 12.13 1.25 5.90
C HIS A 35 12.89 2.39 6.55
N GLU A 36 13.92 2.86 5.86
CA GLU A 36 14.65 4.07 6.22
C GLU A 36 14.00 5.31 5.54
N PHE A 37 13.18 6.03 6.30
CA PHE A 37 12.49 7.21 5.78
C PHE A 37 13.46 8.34 5.41
N GLN A 38 13.32 8.86 4.20
CA GLN A 38 14.26 9.79 3.58
C GLN A 38 13.83 11.23 3.83
N SER A 39 14.80 12.15 3.82
CA SER A 39 14.46 13.58 3.86
C SER A 39 13.80 13.99 2.55
N LEU A 40 12.83 14.91 2.62
CA LEU A 40 12.12 15.37 1.43
C LEU A 40 12.13 16.88 1.28
N THR A 41 12.16 17.32 0.02
CA THR A 41 11.90 18.71 -0.37
C THR A 41 10.62 18.77 -1.19
N GLU A 42 9.90 19.88 -1.08
CA GLU A 42 8.70 20.12 -1.86
C GLU A 42 9.04 21.06 -3.03
N SER A 43 9.02 20.54 -4.26
CA SER A 43 9.29 21.34 -5.46
C SER A 43 10.67 22.04 -5.39
N THR A 44 10.73 23.38 -5.40
CA THR A 44 11.97 24.20 -5.32
C THR A 44 12.15 24.93 -3.99
N LYS A 45 11.36 24.61 -2.95
CA LYS A 45 11.46 25.34 -1.68
C LYS A 45 12.85 25.13 -1.06
N PRO A 46 13.58 26.19 -0.70
CA PRO A 46 14.86 26.04 -0.02
C PRO A 46 14.60 25.54 1.40
N GLY A 47 14.93 24.27 1.66
CA GLY A 47 14.83 23.66 2.98
C GLY A 47 14.18 22.27 2.97
N LYS A 48 14.57 21.45 3.95
CA LYS A 48 13.94 20.14 4.22
C LYS A 48 12.53 20.37 4.77
N ALA A 49 11.55 19.63 4.28
CA ALA A 49 10.22 19.64 4.87
C ALA A 49 10.28 19.09 6.31
N HIS A 50 9.30 19.44 7.15
CA HIS A 50 9.10 18.83 8.47
C HIS A 50 8.57 17.38 8.42
N ARG A 51 8.79 16.72 7.29
CA ARG A 51 8.33 15.37 7.00
C ARG A 51 9.50 14.59 6.44
N THR A 52 9.53 13.30 6.76
CA THR A 52 10.35 12.33 6.05
C THR A 52 9.42 11.44 5.24
N GLY A 53 9.93 10.83 4.18
CA GLY A 53 9.10 10.04 3.27
C GLY A 53 9.89 9.01 2.48
N ILE A 54 9.17 8.09 1.87
CA ILE A 54 9.74 7.04 1.03
C ILE A 54 8.76 6.65 -0.08
N TYR A 55 9.30 6.34 -1.26
CA TYR A 55 8.54 5.69 -2.32
C TYR A 55 8.79 4.20 -2.26
N LEU A 56 7.71 3.43 -2.35
CA LEU A 56 7.76 1.96 -2.33
C LEU A 56 6.99 1.41 -3.52
N THR A 57 7.50 0.35 -4.13
CA THR A 57 6.85 -0.40 -5.23
C THR A 57 7.37 -1.83 -5.20
N PRO A 58 6.66 -2.83 -5.74
CA PRO A 58 7.27 -4.12 -6.01
C PRO A 58 8.49 -3.95 -6.92
N VAL A 59 9.60 -4.56 -6.53
CA VAL A 59 10.85 -4.65 -7.29
C VAL A 59 11.12 -6.11 -7.58
N GLU A 60 11.40 -6.43 -8.84
CA GLU A 60 11.72 -7.78 -9.32
C GLU A 60 13.14 -7.79 -9.88
N GLN A 61 13.96 -8.74 -9.45
CA GLN A 61 15.33 -8.88 -9.94
C GLN A 61 15.41 -9.95 -11.05
N HIS A 62 15.85 -9.56 -12.25
CA HIS A 62 16.12 -10.45 -13.36
C HIS A 62 17.61 -10.42 -13.72
N GLY A 63 18.37 -11.37 -13.18
CA GLY A 63 19.83 -11.32 -13.27
C GLY A 63 20.38 -10.14 -12.47
N GLN A 64 20.97 -9.15 -13.15
CA GLN A 64 21.43 -7.90 -12.54
C GLN A 64 20.44 -6.74 -12.72
N ASP A 65 19.41 -6.94 -13.54
CA ASP A 65 18.45 -5.89 -13.89
C ASP A 65 17.38 -5.82 -12.80
N LEU A 66 17.07 -4.62 -12.32
CA LEU A 66 16.03 -4.38 -11.31
C LEU A 66 14.81 -3.75 -11.99
N HIS A 67 13.70 -4.48 -12.04
CA HIS A 67 12.44 -4.05 -12.61
C HIS A 67 11.53 -3.48 -11.53
N PHE A 68 10.93 -2.31 -11.79
CA PHE A 68 10.08 -1.61 -10.82
C PHE A 68 9.11 -0.68 -11.54
N ARG A 69 8.32 0.09 -10.78
CA ARG A 69 7.40 1.09 -11.33
C ARG A 69 7.74 2.48 -10.82
N LEU A 70 7.66 3.47 -11.71
CA LEU A 70 7.87 4.88 -11.38
C LEU A 70 6.54 5.56 -11.10
N LEU A 71 6.51 6.46 -10.13
CA LEU A 71 5.38 7.38 -9.93
C LEU A 71 5.90 8.81 -9.74
N ARG A 72 6.27 9.44 -10.86
CA ARG A 72 6.95 10.73 -10.94
C ARG A 72 6.00 11.86 -10.54
N CYS A 73 6.11 12.24 -9.27
CA CYS A 73 5.34 13.32 -8.65
C CYS A 73 6.22 14.55 -8.36
N SER A 74 5.65 15.55 -7.67
CA SER A 74 6.35 16.78 -7.27
C SER A 74 7.18 16.64 -5.98
N THR A 75 7.14 15.49 -5.31
CA THR A 75 7.88 15.23 -4.06
C THR A 75 9.25 14.66 -4.41
N ASN A 76 10.31 15.32 -3.92
CA ASN A 76 11.69 14.89 -4.13
C ASN A 76 12.24 14.31 -2.82
N LEU A 77 12.64 13.05 -2.87
CA LEU A 77 13.25 12.32 -1.77
C LEU A 77 14.76 12.24 -1.96
N SER A 78 15.49 12.13 -0.85
CA SER A 78 16.96 12.11 -0.88
C SER A 78 17.58 10.76 -1.25
N GLY A 79 16.79 9.70 -1.38
CA GLY A 79 17.24 8.35 -1.71
C GLY A 79 16.38 7.68 -2.79
N PRO A 80 16.71 6.44 -3.16
CA PRO A 80 15.99 5.69 -4.19
C PRO A 80 14.61 5.24 -3.70
N THR A 81 13.78 4.82 -4.65
CA THR A 81 12.60 4.00 -4.35
C THR A 81 13.04 2.66 -3.73
N GLU A 82 12.27 2.12 -2.79
CA GLU A 82 12.55 0.79 -2.20
C GLU A 82 11.50 -0.25 -2.63
N ASN A 83 11.86 -1.52 -2.48
CA ASN A 83 10.95 -2.64 -2.63
C ASN A 83 9.86 -2.62 -1.54
N PHE A 84 8.75 -3.28 -1.81
CA PHE A 84 7.76 -3.59 -0.79
C PHE A 84 8.31 -4.60 0.22
N GLY A 85 8.29 -4.21 1.49
CA GLY A 85 8.49 -5.10 2.63
C GLY A 85 7.26 -5.98 2.88
N ALA A 86 7.35 -6.84 3.90
CA ALA A 86 6.27 -7.78 4.22
C ALA A 86 4.99 -7.06 4.68
N ASN A 87 5.09 -5.96 5.44
CA ASN A 87 3.90 -5.22 5.88
C ASN A 87 3.30 -4.36 4.76
N ASP A 88 4.11 -3.81 3.85
CA ASP A 88 3.60 -3.11 2.67
C ASP A 88 2.69 -4.02 1.85
N ARG A 89 3.15 -5.24 1.54
CA ARG A 89 2.36 -6.18 0.73
C ARG A 89 1.04 -6.53 1.41
N ARG A 90 1.06 -6.80 2.71
CA ARG A 90 -0.19 -7.04 3.47
C ARG A 90 -1.15 -5.86 3.39
N ILE A 91 -0.64 -4.63 3.51
CA ILE A 91 -1.46 -3.41 3.42
C ILE A 91 -2.02 -3.28 2.00
N VAL A 92 -1.15 -3.28 0.98
CA VAL A 92 -1.55 -3.08 -0.42
C VAL A 92 -2.48 -4.20 -0.90
N ASP A 93 -2.25 -5.45 -0.47
CA ASP A 93 -3.13 -6.58 -0.78
C ASP A 93 -4.51 -6.36 -0.18
N ALA A 94 -4.60 -6.06 1.13
CA ALA A 94 -5.87 -5.80 1.78
C ALA A 94 -6.64 -4.66 1.09
N LEU A 95 -5.93 -3.61 0.65
CA LEU A 95 -6.52 -2.50 -0.09
C LEU A 95 -7.02 -2.92 -1.48
N ASN A 96 -6.27 -3.75 -2.21
CA ASN A 96 -6.68 -4.26 -3.52
C ASN A 96 -7.90 -5.19 -3.42
N ILE A 97 -7.93 -6.06 -2.40
CA ILE A 97 -9.09 -6.92 -2.13
C ILE A 97 -10.33 -6.07 -1.86
N GLU A 98 -10.22 -5.04 -1.04
CA GLU A 98 -11.35 -4.16 -0.75
C GLU A 98 -11.74 -3.33 -1.98
N ALA A 99 -10.77 -2.79 -2.71
CA ALA A 99 -10.99 -2.00 -3.92
C ALA A 99 -11.83 -2.76 -4.95
N ASN A 100 -11.60 -4.07 -5.12
CA ASN A 100 -12.38 -4.94 -6.00
C ASN A 100 -13.87 -5.05 -5.60
N CYS A 101 -14.22 -4.74 -4.35
CA CYS A 101 -15.60 -4.72 -3.86
C CYS A 101 -16.26 -3.34 -3.98
N ILE A 102 -15.50 -2.26 -4.08
CA ILE A 102 -16.02 -0.87 -4.05
C ILE A 102 -15.89 -0.13 -5.38
N PHE A 103 -15.01 -0.56 -6.29
CA PHE A 103 -14.83 0.03 -7.61
C PHE A 103 -14.89 -1.02 -8.71
N GLU A 104 -15.54 -0.68 -9.81
CA GLU A 104 -15.54 -1.49 -11.03
C GLU A 104 -14.33 -1.15 -11.90
N ASN A 105 -13.70 -2.18 -12.49
CA ASN A 105 -12.66 -2.03 -13.52
C ASN A 105 -11.51 -1.08 -13.14
N HIS A 106 -11.14 -1.00 -11.86
CA HIS A 106 -10.02 -0.18 -11.42
C HIS A 106 -8.68 -0.87 -11.70
N THR A 107 -7.60 -0.10 -11.84
CA THR A 107 -6.25 -0.69 -11.82
C THR A 107 -5.81 -0.99 -10.39
N ALA A 108 -5.11 -2.11 -10.20
CA ALA A 108 -4.55 -2.52 -8.91
C ALA A 108 -3.55 -1.47 -8.38
N LEU A 109 -3.65 -1.21 -7.08
CA LEU A 109 -2.71 -0.41 -6.31
C LEU A 109 -1.36 -1.14 -6.25
N ASN A 110 -0.28 -0.43 -6.54
CA ASN A 110 1.07 -1.02 -6.66
C ASN A 110 2.21 -0.05 -6.31
N HIS A 111 1.91 1.18 -5.90
CA HIS A 111 2.93 2.18 -5.60
C HIS A 111 2.52 3.02 -4.39
N VAL A 112 3.46 3.26 -3.48
CA VAL A 112 3.21 3.91 -2.20
C VAL A 112 4.06 5.16 -2.07
N LEU A 113 3.47 6.23 -1.54
CA LEU A 113 4.20 7.31 -0.88
C LEU A 113 3.87 7.26 0.62
N ALA A 114 4.83 6.81 1.42
CA ALA A 114 4.71 6.81 2.87
C ALA A 114 5.43 8.05 3.43
N GLN A 115 4.80 8.77 4.36
CA GLN A 115 5.36 10.00 4.93
C GLN A 115 5.10 10.10 6.43
N VAL A 116 6.16 10.34 7.20
CA VAL A 116 6.08 10.62 8.65
C VAL A 116 5.98 12.12 8.87
N TYR A 117 4.96 12.53 9.62
CA TYR A 117 4.62 13.92 9.91
C TYR A 117 5.10 14.28 11.31
N HIS A 118 6.26 14.92 11.39
CA HIS A 118 6.87 15.30 12.66
C HIS A 118 6.26 16.61 13.19
N ASN A 119 6.06 16.66 14.50
CA ASN A 119 5.64 17.85 15.22
C ASN A 119 6.79 18.35 16.11
N THR A 120 7.09 19.63 16.04
CA THR A 120 8.12 20.28 16.87
C THR A 120 7.43 21.17 17.90
N PRO A 121 7.52 20.85 19.21
CA PRO A 121 7.02 21.70 20.28
C PRO A 121 7.65 23.09 20.26
N ALA A 122 6.98 24.07 20.89
CA ALA A 122 7.59 25.38 21.10
C ALA A 122 8.77 25.26 22.08
N SER A 123 9.81 26.07 21.86
CA SER A 123 10.94 26.24 22.76
C SER A 123 11.21 27.74 23.00
N PRO A 124 12.02 28.14 23.99
CA PRO A 124 12.31 29.56 24.22
C PRO A 124 12.83 30.24 22.95
N GLY A 125 12.08 31.21 22.42
CA GLY A 125 12.41 31.94 21.19
C GLY A 125 11.94 31.29 19.88
N GLN A 126 11.34 30.09 19.91
CA GLN A 126 10.86 29.39 18.71
C GLN A 126 9.40 28.93 18.88
N LYS A 127 8.53 29.32 17.94
CA LYS A 127 7.14 28.84 17.90
C LYS A 127 7.09 27.35 17.56
N GLN A 128 6.06 26.67 18.05
CA GLN A 128 5.77 25.30 17.64
C GLN A 128 5.56 25.21 16.11
N THR A 129 5.92 24.07 15.54
CA THR A 129 5.69 23.76 14.13
C THR A 129 5.02 22.40 14.01
N LYS A 130 4.00 22.33 13.16
CA LYS A 130 3.28 21.09 12.85
C LYS A 130 3.41 20.79 11.37
N ALA A 131 3.64 19.54 11.03
CA ALA A 131 3.69 19.11 9.64
C ALA A 131 2.31 19.29 8.97
N LYS A 132 2.32 19.96 7.82
CA LYS A 132 1.14 20.23 6.99
C LYS A 132 1.47 20.02 5.52
N ILE A 133 0.46 19.77 4.70
CA ILE A 133 0.57 19.79 3.24
C ILE A 133 -0.49 20.76 2.76
N SER A 134 -0.09 21.75 1.97
CA SER A 134 -1.00 22.73 1.39
C SER A 134 -1.94 22.10 0.35
N ALA A 135 -3.02 22.80 0.02
CA ALA A 135 -3.96 22.37 -1.02
C ALA A 135 -3.28 22.01 -2.34
N HIS A 136 -3.52 20.80 -2.82
CA HIS A 136 -3.01 20.28 -4.09
C HIS A 136 -3.91 19.16 -4.63
N ALA A 137 -3.73 18.82 -5.90
CA ALA A 137 -4.18 17.57 -6.48
C ALA A 137 -2.96 16.67 -6.71
N ASP A 138 -3.15 15.38 -6.48
CA ASP A 138 -2.12 14.36 -6.69
C ASP A 138 -1.80 14.23 -8.18
N LYS A 139 -0.52 14.04 -8.50
CA LYS A 139 -0.05 14.01 -9.89
C LYS A 139 -0.35 12.68 -10.54
N THR A 140 -1.08 12.73 -11.65
CA THR A 140 -1.62 11.53 -12.32
C THR A 140 -0.81 11.06 -13.53
N LYS A 141 0.33 11.72 -13.83
CA LYS A 141 1.20 11.47 -15.00
C LYS A 141 1.45 9.98 -15.28
N ASP A 142 1.87 9.25 -14.25
CA ASP A 142 2.25 7.84 -14.35
C ASP A 142 1.11 6.90 -13.94
N MET A 143 -0.09 7.43 -13.69
CA MET A 143 -1.26 6.64 -13.33
C MET A 143 -2.04 6.22 -14.58
N PRO A 144 -2.66 5.04 -14.58
CA PRO A 144 -3.67 4.67 -15.58
C PRO A 144 -4.97 5.44 -15.38
N ASP A 145 -5.77 5.56 -16.45
CA ASP A 145 -6.95 6.43 -16.48
C ASP A 145 -8.07 5.94 -15.55
N ASN A 146 -8.12 4.63 -15.30
CA ASN A 146 -9.01 3.95 -14.34
C ASN A 146 -8.34 3.77 -12.95
N GLY A 147 -7.37 4.61 -12.62
CA GLY A 147 -6.67 4.56 -11.35
C GLY A 147 -7.54 4.95 -10.14
N ILE A 148 -7.10 4.50 -8.97
CA ILE A 148 -7.66 4.90 -7.67
C ILE A 148 -6.53 5.24 -6.69
N MET A 149 -6.88 5.89 -5.60
CA MET A 149 -5.97 6.27 -4.52
C MET A 149 -6.55 5.82 -3.18
N ALA A 150 -5.70 5.33 -2.29
CA ALA A 150 -6.06 4.93 -0.92
C ALA A 150 -5.19 5.69 0.09
N PHE A 151 -5.82 6.53 0.92
CA PHE A 151 -5.17 7.32 1.96
C PHE A 151 -5.27 6.57 3.29
N CYS A 152 -4.23 5.83 3.63
CA CYS A 152 -4.13 5.12 4.90
C CYS A 152 -3.47 6.00 5.97
N THR A 153 -3.91 5.86 7.22
CA THR A 153 -3.36 6.63 8.34
C THR A 153 -3.01 5.75 9.53
N PHE A 154 -1.77 5.90 10.00
CA PHE A 154 -1.25 5.25 11.20
C PHE A 154 -0.65 6.30 12.15
N TYR A 155 -0.58 5.98 13.43
CA TYR A 155 -0.08 6.88 14.46
C TYR A 155 0.87 6.16 15.41
N ASP A 156 1.92 6.86 15.81
CA ASP A 156 2.75 6.55 16.97
C ASP A 156 2.42 7.53 18.10
N GLN A 157 2.64 7.11 19.34
CA GLN A 157 2.38 7.89 20.55
C GLN A 157 0.92 8.32 20.73
N LEU A 158 -0.02 7.45 20.33
CA LEU A 158 -1.45 7.73 20.46
C LEU A 158 -1.89 7.87 21.93
N GLU A 159 -1.15 7.26 22.87
CA GLU A 159 -1.36 7.33 24.32
C GLU A 159 -1.21 8.74 24.91
N LYS A 160 -0.64 9.70 24.16
CA LYS A 160 -0.68 11.14 24.50
C LYS A 160 -2.11 11.70 24.54
N LEU A 161 -3.03 11.02 23.85
CA LEU A 161 -4.43 11.38 23.74
C LEU A 161 -5.30 10.32 24.43
N GLN A 162 -6.55 10.67 24.69
CA GLN A 162 -7.55 9.77 25.25
C GLN A 162 -8.72 9.63 24.27
N PRO A 163 -9.41 8.48 24.23
CA PRO A 163 -10.66 8.35 23.50
C PRO A 163 -11.63 9.47 23.91
N ILE A 164 -12.34 10.04 22.93
CA ILE A 164 -13.37 11.05 23.20
C ILE A 164 -14.72 10.37 23.38
N ASP A 165 -15.37 10.62 24.52
CA ASP A 165 -16.71 10.09 24.81
C ASP A 165 -17.73 10.50 23.73
N GLY A 166 -18.54 9.54 23.29
CA GLY A 166 -19.51 9.74 22.21
C GLY A 166 -18.91 9.75 20.79
N HIS A 167 -17.58 9.71 20.65
CA HIS A 167 -16.88 9.67 19.36
C HIS A 167 -15.98 8.44 19.26
N GLY A 168 -16.58 7.27 18.98
CA GLY A 168 -15.94 5.95 19.15
C GLY A 168 -14.66 5.64 18.35
N PHE A 169 -14.16 6.55 17.51
CA PHE A 169 -12.90 6.42 16.78
C PHE A 169 -11.92 7.57 17.06
N ASP A 170 -12.38 8.63 17.72
CA ASP A 170 -11.63 9.87 17.88
C ASP A 170 -10.80 9.85 19.17
N TYR A 171 -9.64 10.48 19.10
CA TYR A 171 -8.70 10.61 20.21
C TYR A 171 -8.37 12.08 20.38
N GLY A 172 -8.35 12.54 21.62
CA GLY A 172 -8.10 13.95 21.91
C GLY A 172 -7.71 14.24 23.35
N TYR A 173 -7.70 15.53 23.65
CA TYR A 173 -7.36 16.05 24.97
C TYR A 173 -8.41 17.06 25.40
N LYS A 174 -8.99 16.87 26.60
CA LYS A 174 -10.07 17.73 27.15
C LYS A 174 -11.21 17.96 26.14
N GLY A 175 -11.67 16.88 25.51
CA GLY A 175 -12.77 16.89 24.52
C GLY A 175 -12.43 17.50 23.15
N LYS A 176 -11.18 17.92 22.91
CA LYS A 176 -10.73 18.44 21.61
C LYS A 176 -9.96 17.35 20.86
N SER A 177 -10.39 17.03 19.64
CA SER A 177 -9.73 16.02 18.79
C SER A 177 -8.26 16.39 18.51
N GLY A 178 -7.38 15.41 18.67
CA GLY A 178 -5.98 15.47 18.25
C GLY A 178 -5.73 14.91 16.85
N MET A 179 -6.78 14.40 16.19
CA MET A 179 -6.66 13.72 14.89
C MET A 179 -6.42 14.73 13.76
N THR A 180 -5.66 14.27 12.77
CA THR A 180 -5.40 15.06 11.56
C THR A 180 -6.60 14.98 10.62
N LYS A 181 -6.82 16.03 9.83
CA LYS A 181 -7.91 16.10 8.87
C LYS A 181 -7.36 16.18 7.45
N LEU A 182 -8.01 15.46 6.53
CA LEU A 182 -7.86 15.61 5.08
C LEU A 182 -9.03 16.45 4.59
N HIS A 183 -8.75 17.71 4.26
CA HIS A 183 -9.77 18.67 3.85
C HIS A 183 -9.76 18.80 2.33
N PHE A 184 -10.94 18.64 1.72
CA PHE A 184 -11.15 18.73 0.28
C PHE A 184 -11.92 19.99 -0.06
N ARG A 185 -11.49 20.68 -1.12
CA ARG A 185 -12.18 21.84 -1.69
C ARG A 185 -12.27 21.70 -3.20
N LEU A 186 -13.46 21.96 -3.75
CA LEU A 186 -13.67 22.00 -5.19
C LEU A 186 -12.70 22.98 -5.84
N LYS A 187 -12.18 22.59 -6.99
CA LYS A 187 -11.43 23.51 -7.85
C LYS A 187 -12.38 24.57 -8.38
N LYS A 188 -11.89 25.80 -8.50
CA LYS A 188 -12.69 26.95 -8.94
C LYS A 188 -13.39 26.69 -10.29
N SER A 189 -12.71 26.06 -11.24
CA SER A 189 -13.29 25.71 -12.54
C SER A 189 -14.53 24.80 -12.47
N VAL A 190 -14.67 24.04 -11.38
CA VAL A 190 -15.79 23.13 -11.14
C VAL A 190 -16.88 23.83 -10.34
N ALA A 191 -16.49 24.60 -9.32
CA ALA A 191 -17.41 25.38 -8.51
C ALA A 191 -18.18 26.43 -9.34
N ASP A 192 -17.54 27.01 -10.36
CA ASP A 192 -18.15 28.03 -11.23
C ASP A 192 -19.09 27.42 -12.31
N SER A 193 -19.26 26.10 -12.36
CA SER A 193 -20.18 25.43 -13.29
C SER A 193 -21.63 25.49 -12.79
N SER A 194 -22.56 25.92 -13.66
CA SER A 194 -23.95 26.23 -13.33
C SER A 194 -24.79 25.05 -12.82
N ASP A 195 -24.39 23.80 -13.09
CA ASP A 195 -25.15 22.58 -12.77
C ASP A 195 -24.34 21.57 -11.94
N ASN A 196 -23.40 22.03 -11.10
CA ASN A 196 -22.53 21.14 -10.35
C ASN A 196 -23.21 20.54 -9.09
N PRO A 197 -23.44 19.21 -9.00
CA PRO A 197 -24.07 18.58 -7.85
C PRO A 197 -23.10 18.30 -6.69
N LEU A 198 -21.80 18.59 -6.87
CA LEU A 198 -20.76 18.21 -5.93
C LEU A 198 -20.70 19.14 -4.71
N CYS A 199 -20.44 18.55 -3.54
CA CYS A 199 -20.26 19.30 -2.30
C CYS A 199 -19.05 20.27 -2.41
N PRO A 200 -19.21 21.58 -2.12
CA PRO A 200 -18.12 22.56 -2.29
C PRO A 200 -16.84 22.25 -1.51
N GLU A 201 -17.00 21.75 -0.28
CA GLU A 201 -15.90 21.30 0.56
C GLU A 201 -16.38 20.24 1.55
N PHE A 202 -15.49 19.31 1.88
CA PHE A 202 -15.76 18.29 2.88
C PHE A 202 -14.46 17.89 3.58
N THR A 203 -14.58 17.16 4.69
CA THR A 203 -13.42 16.76 5.48
C THR A 203 -13.53 15.29 5.88
N VAL A 204 -12.42 14.57 5.74
CA VAL A 204 -12.24 13.24 6.31
C VAL A 204 -11.30 13.37 7.50
N THR A 205 -11.79 13.04 8.70
CA THR A 205 -10.90 12.88 9.86
C THR A 205 -10.09 11.61 9.67
N LEU A 206 -8.79 11.69 9.83
CA LEU A 206 -7.88 10.57 9.59
C LEU A 206 -7.64 9.83 10.90
N TYR A 207 -8.57 8.95 11.26
CA TYR A 207 -8.47 8.12 12.47
C TYR A 207 -7.35 7.08 12.38
N PRO A 208 -6.87 6.54 13.52
CA PRO A 208 -5.91 5.45 13.53
C PRO A 208 -6.42 4.23 12.77
N ASN A 209 -5.57 3.66 11.91
CA ASN A 209 -5.88 2.49 11.09
C ASN A 209 -7.02 2.71 10.10
N SER A 210 -7.32 3.96 9.74
CA SER A 210 -8.36 4.30 8.77
C SER A 210 -7.84 4.30 7.33
N VAL A 211 -8.75 4.13 6.37
CA VAL A 211 -8.47 4.33 4.94
C VAL A 211 -9.60 5.10 4.28
N PHE A 212 -9.22 6.07 3.44
CA PHE A 212 -10.12 6.73 2.50
C PHE A 212 -9.72 6.38 1.07
N PHE A 213 -10.64 5.76 0.33
CA PHE A 213 -10.48 5.48 -1.09
C PHE A 213 -11.13 6.58 -1.93
N MET A 214 -10.45 7.03 -2.98
CA MET A 214 -11.04 7.93 -3.97
C MET A 214 -10.58 7.60 -5.41
N PRO A 215 -11.48 7.72 -6.41
CA PRO A 215 -11.12 7.60 -7.82
C PRO A 215 -10.41 8.85 -8.34
N LEU A 216 -9.76 8.73 -9.50
CA LEU A 216 -9.13 9.88 -10.16
C LEU A 216 -10.11 11.01 -10.51
N SER A 217 -11.40 10.72 -10.70
CA SER A 217 -12.43 11.75 -10.90
C SER A 217 -12.51 12.71 -9.72
N THR A 218 -12.41 12.21 -8.48
CA THR A 218 -12.37 13.04 -7.27
C THR A 218 -11.13 13.93 -7.26
N ASN A 219 -9.95 13.38 -7.59
CA ASN A 219 -8.70 14.16 -7.69
C ASN A 219 -8.74 15.23 -8.81
N ARG A 220 -9.53 15.00 -9.87
CA ARG A 220 -9.78 16.02 -10.91
C ARG A 220 -10.69 17.13 -10.40
N CYS A 221 -11.72 16.84 -9.61
CA CYS A 221 -12.66 17.86 -9.15
C CYS A 221 -12.18 18.66 -7.93
N TYR A 222 -11.37 18.04 -7.07
CA TYR A 222 -10.97 18.62 -5.78
C TYR A 222 -9.46 18.83 -5.66
N THR A 223 -9.09 19.83 -4.86
CA THR A 223 -7.79 19.85 -4.18
C THR A 223 -7.97 19.37 -2.76
N HIS A 224 -6.91 18.84 -2.15
CA HIS A 224 -6.91 18.42 -0.76
C HIS A 224 -5.68 18.91 0.00
N GLU A 225 -5.83 19.07 1.32
CA GLU A 225 -4.78 19.49 2.22
C GLU A 225 -4.79 18.72 3.55
N ILE A 226 -3.62 18.65 4.19
CA ILE A 226 -3.46 18.06 5.51
C ILE A 226 -3.54 19.16 6.56
N GLN A 227 -4.63 19.13 7.34
CA GLN A 227 -4.89 20.05 8.44
C GLN A 227 -4.59 19.39 9.78
N SER A 228 -3.61 19.94 10.51
CA SER A 228 -3.29 19.51 11.86
C SER A 228 -4.36 19.93 12.87
N SER A 229 -4.46 19.19 13.97
CA SER A 229 -5.33 19.56 15.10
C SER A 229 -4.94 20.90 15.72
N ILE A 230 -5.92 21.53 16.37
CA ILE A 230 -5.75 22.76 17.16
C ILE A 230 -4.90 22.57 18.43
N LEU A 231 -4.76 21.33 18.93
CA LEU A 231 -3.97 21.04 20.14
C LEU A 231 -2.50 21.37 19.94
N ASP A 232 -1.77 21.70 21.01
CA ASP A 232 -0.34 22.00 20.92
C ASP A 232 0.48 20.81 20.39
N ALA A 233 1.53 21.11 19.61
CA ALA A 233 2.40 20.12 18.98
C ALA A 233 2.96 19.08 19.96
N ALA A 234 3.18 19.45 21.22
CA ALA A 234 3.66 18.54 22.27
C ALA A 234 2.65 17.43 22.62
N LEU A 235 1.34 17.71 22.46
CA LEU A 235 0.26 16.76 22.74
C LEU A 235 -0.06 15.88 21.55
N LEU A 236 0.42 16.22 20.36
CA LEU A 236 0.07 15.49 19.15
C LEU A 236 0.88 14.20 19.01
N PRO A 237 0.22 13.09 18.62
CA PRO A 237 0.91 11.90 18.17
C PRO A 237 1.66 12.17 16.86
N THR A 238 2.61 11.31 16.52
CA THR A 238 3.30 11.35 15.23
C THR A 238 2.47 10.57 14.23
N ARG A 239 2.16 11.16 13.08
CA ARG A 239 1.33 10.51 12.06
C ARG A 239 2.20 9.94 10.95
N LEU A 240 1.90 8.73 10.50
CA LEU A 240 2.34 8.18 9.23
C LEU A 240 1.17 8.21 8.25
N GLY A 241 1.30 9.02 7.19
CA GLY A 241 0.41 8.96 6.03
C GLY A 241 0.96 7.95 5.03
N TYR A 242 0.16 6.96 4.66
CA TYR A 242 0.55 5.90 3.74
C TYR A 242 -0.40 5.93 2.54
N VAL A 243 0.00 6.64 1.48
CA VAL A 243 -0.84 6.88 0.32
C VAL A 243 -0.49 5.88 -0.76
N VAL A 244 -1.42 4.97 -1.05
CA VAL A 244 -1.26 3.94 -2.08
C VAL A 244 -1.96 4.39 -3.35
N ARG A 245 -1.28 4.23 -4.47
CA ARG A 245 -1.72 4.56 -5.82
C ARG A 245 -1.37 3.42 -6.77
N CYS A 246 -1.78 3.56 -8.02
CA CYS A 246 -1.43 2.68 -9.11
C CYS A 246 -0.53 3.42 -10.11
N SER A 247 0.60 2.82 -10.47
CA SER A 247 1.46 3.25 -11.57
C SER A 247 1.36 2.28 -12.75
N LYS A 248 1.32 2.84 -13.96
CA LYS A 248 1.46 2.10 -15.23
C LYS A 248 2.87 2.24 -15.83
N THR A 249 3.73 3.06 -15.25
CA THR A 249 5.06 3.37 -15.81
C THR A 249 6.08 2.37 -15.32
N GLU A 250 6.29 1.32 -16.09
CA GLU A 250 7.30 0.31 -15.81
C GLU A 250 8.70 0.83 -16.13
N ALA A 251 9.65 0.48 -15.28
CA ALA A 251 11.04 0.87 -15.41
C ALA A 251 11.98 -0.32 -15.16
N VAL A 252 13.20 -0.17 -15.63
CA VAL A 252 14.31 -1.08 -15.31
C VAL A 252 15.54 -0.25 -14.99
N HIS A 253 16.21 -0.57 -13.89
CA HIS A 253 17.56 -0.10 -13.62
C HIS A 253 18.56 -1.15 -14.08
N LYS A 254 19.45 -0.76 -15.00
CA LYS A 254 20.44 -1.62 -15.64
C LYS A 254 21.65 -0.78 -16.04
N ASP A 255 22.86 -1.35 -15.91
CA ASP A 255 24.10 -0.71 -16.33
C ASP A 255 24.23 0.74 -15.78
N GLU A 256 23.93 0.92 -14.48
CA GLU A 256 23.95 2.21 -13.74
C GLU A 256 22.96 3.27 -14.26
N LYS A 257 21.97 2.88 -15.05
CA LYS A 257 20.98 3.78 -15.65
C LYS A 257 19.57 3.26 -15.45
N THR A 258 18.62 4.18 -15.30
CA THR A 258 17.19 3.85 -15.29
C THR A 258 16.60 4.07 -16.67
N TYR A 259 15.79 3.11 -17.12
CA TYR A 259 15.05 3.15 -18.38
C TYR A 259 13.56 2.97 -18.11
N ILE A 260 12.72 3.68 -18.87
CA ILE A 260 11.28 3.48 -18.94
C ILE A 260 10.98 2.46 -20.04
N LYS A 261 10.11 1.49 -19.77
CA LYS A 261 9.59 0.58 -20.78
C LYS A 261 8.46 1.27 -21.55
N GLN A 262 8.63 1.46 -22.86
CA GLN A 262 7.62 2.01 -23.77
C GLN A 262 7.60 1.17 -25.05
N ASP A 263 6.44 0.63 -25.43
CA ASP A 263 6.24 -0.17 -26.65
C ASP A 263 7.33 -1.24 -26.88
N GLU A 264 7.61 -2.05 -25.84
CA GLU A 264 8.66 -3.08 -25.83
C GLU A 264 10.11 -2.56 -25.99
N LYS A 265 10.31 -1.23 -25.90
CA LYS A 265 11.62 -0.58 -25.94
C LYS A 265 11.98 0.01 -24.58
N LEU A 266 13.28 0.11 -24.35
CA LEU A 266 13.85 0.81 -23.21
C LEU A 266 14.25 2.23 -23.64
N VAL A 267 13.65 3.23 -22.99
CA VAL A 267 13.97 4.64 -23.19
C VAL A 267 14.65 5.16 -21.93
N GLU A 268 15.86 5.70 -22.07
CA GLU A 268 16.64 6.17 -20.92
C GLU A 268 15.92 7.32 -20.19
N LEU A 269 15.96 7.30 -18.86
CA LEU A 269 15.46 8.39 -18.03
C LEU A 269 16.48 9.53 -18.05
N GLU A 270 16.16 10.58 -18.79
CA GLU A 270 17.05 11.73 -19.01
C GLU A 270 17.02 12.72 -17.84
N GLN A 271 18.07 13.54 -17.71
CA GLN A 271 18.06 14.65 -16.77
C GLN A 271 17.09 15.75 -17.22
N ALA A 272 16.42 16.37 -16.25
CA ALA A 272 15.45 17.42 -16.53
C ALA A 272 16.13 18.70 -17.06
N THR A 273 15.65 19.22 -18.20
CA THR A 273 16.07 20.54 -18.70
C THR A 273 15.29 21.66 -18.01
N PRO A 274 15.82 22.90 -17.92
CA PRO A 274 15.08 24.04 -17.38
C PRO A 274 13.72 24.26 -18.07
N GLU A 275 13.69 24.15 -19.40
CA GLU A 275 12.48 24.30 -20.22
C GLU A 275 11.50 23.16 -19.96
N GLY A 276 11.99 21.92 -19.89
CA GLY A 276 11.18 20.75 -19.56
C GLY A 276 10.56 20.86 -18.17
N MET A 277 11.34 21.32 -17.18
CA MET A 277 10.85 21.57 -15.82
C MET A 277 9.79 22.67 -15.77
N GLN A 278 9.96 23.75 -16.54
CA GLN A 278 8.97 24.80 -16.64
C GLN A 278 7.67 24.28 -17.26
N ALA A 279 7.76 23.53 -18.35
CA ALA A 279 6.61 22.92 -19.01
C ALA A 279 5.86 21.95 -18.08
N LEU A 280 6.58 21.07 -17.37
CA LEU A 280 6.00 20.13 -16.41
C LEU A 280 5.26 20.86 -15.27
N ARG A 281 5.86 21.93 -14.74
CA ARG A 281 5.25 22.72 -13.67
C ARG A 281 3.99 23.45 -14.13
N SER A 282 3.95 23.92 -15.37
CA SER A 282 2.74 24.52 -15.95
C SER A 282 1.58 23.52 -15.95
N LEU A 283 1.85 22.26 -16.32
CA LEU A 283 0.85 21.19 -16.25
C LEU A 283 0.42 20.87 -14.81
N TYR A 284 1.35 20.87 -13.85
CA TYR A 284 1.01 20.69 -12.43
C TYR A 284 0.12 21.79 -11.87
N VAL A 285 0.31 23.03 -12.34
CA VAL A 285 -0.55 24.18 -12.00
C VAL A 285 -1.92 24.01 -12.63
N GLU A 286 -1.99 23.57 -13.89
CA GLU A 286 -3.25 23.29 -14.56
C GLU A 286 -4.04 22.18 -13.84
N GLU A 287 -3.38 21.06 -13.53
CA GLU A 287 -3.99 19.94 -12.80
C GLU A 287 -4.53 20.35 -11.43
N ASN A 288 -3.90 21.33 -10.75
CA ASN A 288 -4.41 21.84 -9.48
C ASN A 288 -5.60 22.80 -9.65
N LYS A 289 -5.79 23.40 -10.82
CA LYS A 289 -6.79 24.45 -11.06
C LYS A 289 -8.03 23.97 -11.82
N THR A 290 -7.87 22.97 -12.67
CA THR A 290 -8.92 22.52 -13.60
C THR A 290 -9.36 21.08 -13.30
N GLN A 291 -10.53 20.72 -13.81
CA GLN A 291 -11.01 19.33 -13.85
C GLN A 291 -10.61 18.59 -15.12
N HIS A 292 -9.85 19.24 -16.02
CA HIS A 292 -9.45 18.64 -17.28
C HIS A 292 -8.57 17.42 -17.03
N PHE A 293 -8.70 16.44 -17.92
CA PHE A 293 -7.72 15.38 -18.00
C PHE A 293 -6.41 15.97 -18.54
N ILE A 294 -5.34 15.88 -17.73
CA ILE A 294 -4.02 16.40 -18.11
C ILE A 294 -3.25 15.29 -18.81
N ASN A 295 -3.14 15.40 -20.13
CA ASN A 295 -2.30 14.52 -20.91
C ASN A 295 -0.84 15.01 -20.86
N TYR A 296 -0.01 14.31 -20.08
CA TYR A 296 1.41 14.58 -19.99
C TYR A 296 2.19 14.13 -21.24
N GLY A 297 1.63 13.17 -22.00
CA GLY A 297 2.27 12.52 -23.15
C GLY A 297 3.62 11.88 -22.82
N ASP A 298 4.34 11.46 -23.86
CA ASP A 298 5.66 10.84 -23.72
C ASP A 298 6.82 11.85 -23.69
N LYS A 299 6.49 13.15 -23.54
CA LYS A 299 7.45 14.25 -23.68
C LYS A 299 8.38 14.43 -22.47
N PHE A 300 7.96 13.91 -21.32
CA PHE A 300 8.70 14.08 -20.06
C PHE A 300 9.40 12.77 -19.70
N LEU A 301 10.54 12.53 -20.36
CA LEU A 301 11.42 11.38 -20.13
C LEU A 301 12.37 11.58 -18.93
N PHE A 302 12.05 12.51 -18.04
CA PHE A 302 12.82 12.80 -16.82
C PHE A 302 11.93 12.66 -15.58
N SER A 303 12.58 12.61 -14.42
CA SER A 303 11.97 12.76 -13.11
C SER A 303 12.50 13.97 -12.34
N MET A 304 11.64 14.56 -11.50
CA MET A 304 12.06 15.54 -10.50
C MET A 304 12.72 14.89 -9.29
N ASN A 305 12.37 13.64 -9.01
CA ASN A 305 12.92 12.88 -7.90
C ASN A 305 14.27 12.27 -8.33
N SER A 306 15.37 12.70 -7.72
CA SER A 306 16.71 12.17 -8.03
C SER A 306 16.82 10.68 -7.72
N GLY A 307 16.04 10.18 -6.76
CA GLY A 307 15.98 8.76 -6.43
C GLY A 307 15.55 7.85 -7.59
N ASP A 308 14.78 8.37 -8.55
CA ASP A 308 14.28 7.58 -9.68
C ASP A 308 15.40 7.19 -10.67
N TYR A 309 16.54 7.89 -10.63
CA TYR A 309 17.72 7.59 -11.46
C TYR A 309 18.66 6.59 -10.80
N SER A 310 18.44 6.27 -9.53
CA SER A 310 19.26 5.34 -8.75
C SER A 310 18.64 3.94 -8.76
N PRO A 311 19.44 2.88 -8.52
CA PRO A 311 18.88 1.54 -8.38
C PRO A 311 17.90 1.49 -7.21
N PRO A 312 16.72 0.87 -7.37
CA PRO A 312 15.83 0.68 -6.24
C PRO A 312 16.51 -0.23 -5.20
N ARG A 313 16.23 0.00 -3.91
CA ARG A 313 16.71 -0.92 -2.87
C ARG A 313 15.88 -2.20 -2.91
N HIS A 314 16.56 -3.34 -2.98
CA HIS A 314 15.98 -4.68 -3.01
C HIS A 314 16.78 -5.59 -2.07
N CYS A 315 16.10 -6.27 -1.16
CA CYS A 315 16.69 -7.30 -0.30
C CYS A 315 16.08 -8.66 -0.62
N MET A 316 16.88 -9.73 -0.61
CA MET A 316 16.38 -11.10 -0.89
C MET A 316 15.34 -11.55 0.16
N GLU A 317 15.46 -11.07 1.39
CA GLU A 317 14.49 -11.33 2.45
C GLU A 317 13.10 -10.80 2.10
N ASP A 318 13.02 -9.75 1.28
CA ASP A 318 11.76 -9.22 0.80
C ASP A 318 11.04 -10.24 -0.09
N GLU A 319 11.71 -11.14 -0.80
CA GLU A 319 11.02 -12.12 -1.67
C GLU A 319 10.08 -13.07 -0.89
N PHE A 320 10.28 -13.18 0.43
CA PHE A 320 9.45 -14.04 1.28
C PHE A 320 8.17 -13.34 1.72
N TYR A 321 7.04 -13.90 1.28
CA TYR A 321 5.74 -13.49 1.76
C TYR A 321 5.38 -14.19 3.06
N SER A 322 4.95 -13.43 4.07
CA SER A 322 4.50 -13.97 5.35
C SER A 322 3.09 -13.47 5.65
N TYR A 323 2.14 -14.38 5.88
CA TYR A 323 0.76 -14.04 6.20
C TYR A 323 0.28 -14.80 7.43
N ARG A 324 -0.47 -14.11 8.30
CA ARG A 324 -1.23 -14.75 9.36
C ARG A 324 -2.65 -14.95 8.86
N LEU A 325 -3.03 -16.20 8.60
CA LEU A 325 -4.40 -16.53 8.21
C LEU A 325 -5.33 -16.46 9.42
N PRO A 326 -6.62 -16.09 9.24
CA PRO A 326 -7.61 -16.17 10.31
C PRO A 326 -7.68 -17.59 10.87
N ASN A 327 -7.62 -17.73 12.20
CA ASN A 327 -7.76 -19.04 12.85
C ASN A 327 -9.12 -19.64 12.52
N GLU A 328 -9.14 -20.85 11.97
CA GLU A 328 -10.31 -21.72 11.97
C GLU A 328 -10.10 -22.77 13.05
N ASP A 329 -11.12 -22.99 13.85
CA ASP A 329 -11.10 -24.03 14.88
C ASP A 329 -10.71 -25.37 14.27
N ASN A 330 -9.65 -25.94 14.85
CA ASN A 330 -9.09 -27.24 14.53
C ASN A 330 -8.67 -27.41 13.05
N ILE A 331 -8.19 -26.35 12.38
CA ILE A 331 -7.69 -26.45 11.00
C ILE A 331 -6.59 -27.50 10.87
N PHE A 332 -5.73 -27.61 11.90
CA PHE A 332 -4.64 -28.57 11.94
C PHE A 332 -5.17 -30.01 11.91
N GLU A 333 -6.08 -30.37 12.84
CA GLU A 333 -6.69 -31.69 12.92
C GLU A 333 -7.47 -32.02 11.64
N LYS A 334 -8.22 -31.05 11.09
CA LYS A 334 -8.95 -31.23 9.83
C LYS A 334 -8.02 -31.54 8.66
N LEU A 335 -6.86 -30.90 8.59
CA LEU A 335 -5.87 -31.17 7.54
C LEU A 335 -5.25 -32.56 7.74
N MET A 336 -4.91 -32.92 8.98
CA MET A 336 -4.40 -34.24 9.34
C MET A 336 -5.36 -35.36 8.94
N ASP A 337 -6.65 -35.22 9.27
CA ASP A 337 -7.65 -36.24 8.99
C ASP A 337 -8.03 -36.34 7.51
N SER A 338 -7.75 -35.30 6.72
CA SER A 338 -8.12 -35.26 5.31
C SER A 338 -7.13 -35.97 4.37
N VAL A 339 -6.01 -36.47 4.89
CA VAL A 339 -4.90 -36.98 4.09
C VAL A 339 -4.41 -38.32 4.62
N LYS A 340 -4.17 -39.26 3.72
CA LYS A 340 -3.44 -40.50 4.05
C LYS A 340 -1.94 -40.24 3.92
N PHE A 341 -1.27 -40.03 5.05
CA PHE A 341 0.17 -39.79 5.05
C PHE A 341 0.95 -41.08 4.80
N GLU A 342 2.06 -40.98 4.07
CA GLU A 342 3.08 -42.02 3.99
C GLU A 342 4.40 -41.55 4.61
N ASP A 343 5.26 -42.49 5.02
CA ASP A 343 6.59 -42.17 5.51
C ASP A 343 7.45 -41.65 4.36
N VAL A 344 7.99 -40.44 4.52
CA VAL A 344 8.84 -39.77 3.53
C VAL A 344 10.28 -39.56 4.05
N GLY A 345 10.65 -40.31 5.09
CA GLY A 345 11.97 -40.36 5.69
C GLY A 345 12.22 -39.29 6.77
N ASN A 346 13.22 -39.55 7.61
CA ASN A 346 13.64 -38.68 8.72
C ASN A 346 12.51 -38.37 9.71
N GLY A 347 11.62 -39.34 9.94
CA GLY A 347 10.47 -39.20 10.85
C GLY A 347 9.36 -38.30 10.33
N ARG A 348 9.45 -37.78 9.10
CA ARG A 348 8.39 -36.99 8.47
C ARG A 348 7.39 -37.90 7.80
N GLN A 349 6.12 -37.50 7.81
CA GLN A 349 5.10 -38.12 6.97
C GLN A 349 4.56 -37.08 5.99
N GLY A 350 4.30 -37.46 4.75
CA GLY A 350 3.86 -36.51 3.73
C GLY A 350 2.85 -37.10 2.74
N ALA A 351 2.26 -36.22 1.94
CA ALA A 351 1.49 -36.59 0.76
C ALA A 351 1.54 -35.50 -0.32
N VAL A 352 1.36 -35.92 -1.57
CA VAL A 352 1.14 -35.01 -2.70
C VAL A 352 -0.36 -34.81 -2.89
N LEU A 353 -0.81 -33.56 -2.95
CA LEU A 353 -2.20 -33.20 -3.17
C LEU A 353 -2.37 -32.52 -4.54
N ILE A 354 -3.45 -32.84 -5.24
CA ILE A 354 -3.80 -32.26 -6.54
C ILE A 354 -5.25 -31.81 -6.57
N LYS A 355 -5.51 -30.69 -7.25
CA LYS A 355 -6.84 -30.21 -7.55
C LYS A 355 -7.18 -30.58 -8.99
N THR A 356 -8.14 -31.47 -9.17
CA THR A 356 -8.69 -31.79 -10.48
C THR A 356 -9.79 -30.80 -10.81
N GLY A 357 -9.62 -30.03 -11.89
CA GLY A 357 -10.65 -29.14 -12.41
C GLY A 357 -11.64 -29.88 -13.34
N ASP A 358 -12.47 -29.12 -14.04
CA ASP A 358 -13.40 -29.64 -15.06
C ASP A 358 -12.70 -30.12 -16.34
N SER A 359 -11.42 -29.79 -16.51
CA SER A 359 -10.57 -30.29 -17.59
C SER A 359 -10.01 -31.68 -17.24
N SER A 360 -9.88 -32.54 -18.24
CA SER A 360 -9.29 -33.88 -18.12
C SER A 360 -7.77 -33.89 -17.84
N CYS A 361 -7.19 -32.75 -17.45
CA CYS A 361 -5.76 -32.57 -17.21
C CYS A 361 -5.47 -32.66 -15.70
N ILE A 362 -4.55 -33.55 -15.33
CA ILE A 362 -4.12 -33.75 -13.94
C ILE A 362 -2.79 -33.01 -13.71
N PRO A 363 -2.70 -32.10 -12.72
CA PRO A 363 -1.43 -31.46 -12.36
C PRO A 363 -0.39 -32.49 -11.93
N ILE A 364 0.85 -32.34 -12.40
CA ILE A 364 1.98 -33.19 -12.00
C ILE A 364 2.92 -32.38 -11.14
N VAL A 365 3.14 -32.83 -9.90
CA VAL A 365 4.11 -32.24 -8.97
C VAL A 365 5.42 -33.00 -9.05
N ARG A 366 6.50 -32.32 -9.45
CA ARG A 366 7.85 -32.89 -9.38
C ARG A 366 8.50 -32.50 -8.06
N THR A 367 8.95 -33.49 -7.32
CA THR A 367 9.57 -33.34 -6.00
C THR A 367 10.77 -34.28 -5.88
N THR A 368 11.76 -33.91 -5.07
CA THR A 368 12.92 -34.74 -4.77
C THR A 368 12.61 -35.81 -3.74
N THR A 369 11.55 -35.63 -2.93
CA THR A 369 11.06 -36.62 -1.98
C THR A 369 10.41 -37.78 -2.74
N ARG A 370 10.76 -39.01 -2.39
CA ARG A 370 10.18 -40.21 -3.00
C ARG A 370 8.85 -40.54 -2.31
N TYR A 371 7.76 -40.44 -3.06
CA TYR A 371 6.42 -40.89 -2.67
C TYR A 371 6.12 -42.23 -3.35
N ASN A 372 5.55 -43.18 -2.61
CA ASN A 372 5.09 -44.46 -3.15
C ASN A 372 3.58 -44.47 -3.39
N ALA A 373 2.83 -43.64 -2.66
CA ALA A 373 1.41 -43.46 -2.86
C ALA A 373 1.12 -42.51 -4.03
N ALA A 374 0.00 -42.73 -4.70
CA ALA A 374 -0.50 -41.81 -5.72
C ALA A 374 -0.90 -40.47 -5.09
N ALA A 375 -0.82 -39.38 -5.87
CA ALA A 375 -1.31 -38.08 -5.43
C ALA A 375 -2.80 -38.15 -5.05
N GLN A 376 -3.15 -37.50 -3.95
CA GLN A 376 -4.51 -37.48 -3.41
C GLN A 376 -5.24 -36.21 -3.88
N HIS A 377 -6.56 -36.28 -4.01
CA HIS A 377 -7.34 -35.12 -4.40
C HIS A 377 -7.44 -34.09 -3.27
N PHE A 378 -7.57 -32.82 -3.64
CA PHE A 378 -7.99 -31.79 -2.71
C PHE A 378 -9.33 -32.16 -2.08
N SER A 379 -9.43 -31.95 -0.77
CA SER A 379 -10.65 -32.09 -0.01
C SER A 379 -11.22 -30.71 0.26
N ALA A 380 -12.42 -30.63 0.83
CA ALA A 380 -13.05 -29.36 1.15
C ALA A 380 -12.21 -28.47 2.10
N VAL A 381 -11.38 -29.06 2.97
CA VAL A 381 -10.48 -28.26 3.84
C VAL A 381 -9.32 -27.66 3.04
N HIS A 382 -8.75 -28.40 2.08
CA HIS A 382 -7.71 -27.91 1.18
C HIS A 382 -8.23 -26.75 0.31
N ASP A 383 -9.40 -26.90 -0.30
CA ASP A 383 -10.02 -25.84 -1.11
C ASP A 383 -10.32 -24.57 -0.31
N ARG A 384 -10.84 -24.73 0.92
CA ARG A 384 -11.09 -23.57 1.80
C ARG A 384 -9.80 -22.86 2.17
N LEU A 385 -8.73 -23.61 2.47
CA LEU A 385 -7.45 -23.04 2.82
C LEU A 385 -6.79 -22.33 1.64
N ALA A 386 -6.76 -22.96 0.47
CA ALA A 386 -6.27 -22.34 -0.78
C ALA A 386 -7.00 -21.03 -1.07
N LYS A 387 -8.34 -21.03 -1.03
CA LYS A 387 -9.16 -19.82 -1.21
C LYS A 387 -8.85 -18.74 -0.18
N ARG A 388 -8.54 -19.11 1.07
CA ARG A 388 -8.17 -18.15 2.11
C ARG A 388 -6.79 -17.55 1.90
N ILE A 389 -5.82 -18.36 1.46
CA ILE A 389 -4.50 -17.86 1.09
C ILE A 389 -4.67 -16.86 -0.04
N GLN A 390 -5.33 -17.23 -1.14
CA GLN A 390 -5.60 -16.32 -2.27
C GLN A 390 -6.29 -15.03 -1.83
N LYS A 391 -7.34 -15.15 -1.00
CA LYS A 391 -8.06 -13.99 -0.45
C LYS A 391 -7.19 -13.13 0.48
N SER A 392 -6.10 -13.64 1.03
CA SER A 392 -5.22 -12.89 1.93
C SER A 392 -4.00 -12.31 1.21
N THR A 393 -3.68 -12.78 0.00
CA THR A 393 -2.41 -12.48 -0.68
C THR A 393 -2.57 -11.77 -2.03
N SER A 394 -3.80 -11.36 -2.42
CA SER A 394 -4.16 -10.83 -3.75
C SER A 394 -3.59 -11.61 -4.94
N LEU A 395 -3.17 -12.87 -4.73
CA LEU A 395 -2.55 -13.68 -5.77
C LEU A 395 -3.64 -14.09 -6.76
N SER A 396 -3.38 -13.83 -8.04
CA SER A 396 -4.27 -14.19 -9.14
C SER A 396 -4.17 -15.67 -9.55
N ILE A 397 -3.23 -16.42 -8.95
CA ILE A 397 -2.95 -17.81 -9.32
C ILE A 397 -3.78 -18.76 -8.46
N ASP A 398 -4.44 -19.71 -9.12
CA ASP A 398 -5.10 -20.84 -8.48
C ASP A 398 -4.11 -21.91 -8.03
N PHE A 399 -4.17 -22.26 -6.74
CA PHE A 399 -3.48 -23.44 -6.23
C PHE A 399 -4.15 -24.70 -6.82
N ASN A 400 -3.43 -25.37 -7.72
CA ASN A 400 -3.87 -26.60 -8.35
C ASN A 400 -3.17 -27.85 -7.79
N ASN A 401 -2.20 -27.68 -6.90
CA ASN A 401 -1.52 -28.75 -6.17
C ASN A 401 -0.96 -28.22 -4.84
N ALA A 402 -0.61 -29.13 -3.94
CA ALA A 402 0.07 -28.83 -2.68
C ALA A 402 0.94 -30.02 -2.24
N LEU A 403 1.97 -29.76 -1.44
CA LEU A 403 2.71 -30.80 -0.73
C LEU A 403 2.43 -30.64 0.75
N ILE A 404 1.75 -31.62 1.35
CA ILE A 404 1.46 -31.59 2.77
C ILE A 404 2.44 -32.49 3.52
N GLU A 405 3.13 -31.95 4.51
CA GLU A 405 4.05 -32.70 5.36
C GLU A 405 3.73 -32.47 6.83
N THR A 406 4.01 -33.49 7.64
CA THR A 406 3.97 -33.46 9.09
C THR A 406 5.36 -33.73 9.61
N ILE A 407 5.84 -32.84 10.48
CA ILE A 407 7.17 -32.94 11.06
C ILE A 407 6.99 -33.09 12.57
N PRO A 408 7.43 -34.21 13.17
CA PRO A 408 7.41 -34.34 14.61
C PRO A 408 8.44 -33.40 15.24
N ILE A 409 7.96 -32.39 15.95
CA ILE A 409 8.82 -31.51 16.75
C ILE A 409 8.95 -32.14 18.14
N ASN A 410 10.13 -32.71 18.45
CA ASN A 410 10.46 -33.18 19.80
C ASN A 410 10.71 -31.98 20.73
N ILE A 411 9.65 -31.41 21.30
CA ILE A 411 9.73 -30.52 22.47
C ILE A 411 9.13 -31.26 23.68
N PRO A 412 9.78 -31.24 24.86
CA PRO A 412 9.23 -31.82 26.07
C PRO A 412 8.11 -30.92 26.62
N ARG A 413 6.91 -31.04 26.01
CA ARG A 413 5.54 -30.63 26.40
C ARG A 413 4.80 -30.07 25.18
N GLY A 414 3.98 -30.92 24.56
CA GLY A 414 3.06 -30.56 23.47
C GLY A 414 3.73 -30.50 22.11
N GLY A 415 3.75 -31.62 21.39
CA GLY A 415 4.29 -31.70 20.03
C GLY A 415 3.47 -30.82 19.09
N ILE A 416 4.06 -29.74 18.60
CA ILE A 416 3.51 -28.98 17.49
C ILE A 416 3.91 -29.74 16.23
N THR A 417 2.93 -30.16 15.44
CA THR A 417 3.19 -30.68 14.10
C THR A 417 3.06 -29.52 13.12
N GLN A 418 4.11 -29.28 12.33
CA GLN A 418 4.09 -28.23 11.31
C GLN A 418 3.55 -28.79 10.01
N ILE A 419 2.59 -28.09 9.39
CA ILE A 419 2.11 -28.36 8.04
C ILE A 419 2.77 -27.37 7.08
N LYS A 420 3.56 -27.89 6.15
CA LYS A 420 3.99 -27.17 4.93
C LYS A 420 2.97 -27.47 3.84
N LEU A 421 2.61 -26.50 2.99
CA LEU A 421 1.69 -26.68 1.85
C LEU A 421 2.37 -26.27 0.55
#